data_AF-A0A9E2IZ54-F1
#
_entry.id   AF-A0A9E2IZ54-F1
#
_cell.length_a   1.000
_cell.length_b   1.000
_cell.length_c   1.000
_cell.angle_alpha   90.00
_cell.angle_beta   90.00
_cell.angle_gamma   90.00
#
_symmetry.space_group_name_H-M   'P 1'
#
loop_
_entity.id
_entity.type
_entity.pdbx_description
1 polymer ?
#
loop_
_entity_poly.entity_id
_entity_poly.type
_entity_poly.pdbx_seq_one_letter_code
_entity_poly.pdbx_strand_id
1 'polypeptide(L)'
;MSYVTEFRIKEAAFSVEHDPQGRFWNSRWNLHEEVLAQYSLPKRVTITDSTIREGEEAPHVVYSLEDKLRITRLLDEMNVHEIDCGFASINQGHLDFLKALKKEGLRIRKSAIARIDLPDYKKGIDQILEAGADIVLCALYPTPLPGYDWPDYCHRVQDAIHHCKKSGVSTSFWFTCTRWDERYALDLYRAAIDAGANRIKTAGGGVLTVPAYKRLVGLLIGIAGDAAVGIHAHNNYGTATACTLAGVEAGASNVETSVNGLADGAGLAAFEEVVMALTVMYGMDLGIKLEKITELSRLVQEITGIAVQSYKPLVGKSVFLETPDTHIEGILRTRIKGERTRGFIEPGTIGQKMTILFGPSALGGKSVELKAEEMGITLNG
;
A
#
# COMPACT_ATOMS: atom_id res chain seq x y z
N MET A 1 -2.14 50.92 -4.24
CA MET A 1 -2.19 49.81 -5.22
C MET A 1 -0.84 49.12 -5.18
N SER A 2 -0.70 47.97 -4.51
CA SER A 2 0.58 47.25 -4.51
C SER A 2 0.72 46.53 -5.85
N TYR A 3 1.80 46.79 -6.58
CA TYR A 3 2.16 46.01 -7.76
C TYR A 3 2.28 44.54 -7.37
N VAL A 4 1.35 43.72 -7.85
CA VAL A 4 1.45 42.26 -7.74
C VAL A 4 2.50 41.85 -8.77
N THR A 5 3.64 41.35 -8.31
CA THR A 5 4.69 40.85 -9.20
C THR A 5 4.24 39.55 -9.86
N GLU A 6 4.73 39.25 -11.06
CA GLU A 6 4.47 37.99 -11.76
C GLU A 6 4.79 36.77 -10.88
N PHE A 7 5.83 36.89 -10.05
CA PHE A 7 6.22 35.88 -9.06
C PHE A 7 5.11 35.61 -8.03
N ARG A 8 4.51 36.66 -7.46
CA ARG A 8 3.39 36.50 -6.50
C ARG A 8 2.15 35.90 -7.16
N ILE A 9 1.89 36.20 -8.43
CA ILE A 9 0.78 35.58 -9.19
C ILE A 9 1.03 34.08 -9.35
N LYS A 10 2.26 33.67 -9.70
CA LYS A 10 2.62 32.26 -9.84
C LYS A 10 2.52 31.49 -8.52
N GLU A 11 3.06 32.03 -7.43
CA GLU A 11 2.94 31.42 -6.09
C GLU A 11 1.47 31.31 -5.65
N ALA A 12 0.65 32.33 -5.93
CA ALA A 12 -0.78 32.30 -5.62
C ALA A 12 -1.55 31.29 -6.51
N ALA A 13 -1.21 31.16 -7.79
CA ALA A 13 -1.86 30.26 -8.74
C ALA A 13 -1.52 28.78 -8.50
N PHE A 14 -0.29 28.49 -8.09
CA PHE A 14 0.16 27.14 -7.74
C PHE A 14 -0.05 26.81 -6.26
N SER A 15 -0.97 27.46 -5.57
CA SER A 15 -1.13 27.35 -4.13
C SER A 15 -1.09 25.88 -3.66
N VAL A 16 0.05 25.47 -3.09
CA VAL A 16 0.33 24.13 -2.59
C VAL A 16 0.81 24.24 -1.15
N GLU A 17 0.55 23.21 -0.36
CA GLU A 17 1.15 23.08 0.96
C GLU A 17 2.38 22.21 0.88
N HIS A 18 3.52 22.75 1.29
CA HIS A 18 4.78 22.01 1.30
C HIS A 18 4.95 21.26 2.61
N ASP A 19 5.48 20.05 2.51
CA ASP A 19 6.11 19.41 3.67
C ASP A 19 7.15 20.38 4.26
N PRO A 20 7.27 20.51 5.60
CA PRO A 20 8.19 21.46 6.23
C PRO A 20 9.66 21.29 5.82
N GLN A 21 10.04 20.10 5.36
CA GLN A 21 11.40 19.79 4.87
C GLN A 21 11.53 19.97 3.34
N GLY A 22 10.47 20.43 2.67
CA GLY A 22 10.43 20.70 1.24
C GLY A 22 10.41 19.47 0.34
N ARG A 23 10.20 18.27 0.91
CA ARG A 23 10.33 16.97 0.24
C ARG A 23 9.25 16.70 -0.81
N PHE A 24 8.04 17.20 -0.57
CA PHE A 24 6.88 17.03 -1.43
C PHE A 24 5.89 18.18 -1.19
N TRP A 25 4.81 18.19 -1.97
CA TRP A 25 3.74 19.17 -1.82
C TRP A 25 2.38 18.56 -2.04
N ASN A 26 1.40 19.05 -1.28
CA ASN A 26 0.01 18.70 -1.38
C ASN A 26 -0.75 19.80 -2.13
N SER A 27 -1.61 19.40 -3.06
CA SER A 27 -2.50 20.31 -3.78
C SER A 27 -3.53 20.88 -2.80
N ARG A 28 -3.72 22.21 -2.75
CA ARG A 28 -4.78 22.81 -1.92
C ARG A 28 -6.19 22.36 -2.31
N TRP A 29 -6.38 21.83 -3.53
CA TRP A 29 -7.63 21.19 -3.92
C TRP A 29 -7.99 19.99 -3.03
N ASN A 30 -6.98 19.24 -2.56
CA ASN A 30 -7.19 18.13 -1.62
C ASN A 30 -7.59 18.62 -0.21
N LEU A 31 -7.30 19.89 0.09
CA LEU A 31 -7.52 20.51 1.40
C LEU A 31 -8.80 21.36 1.46
N HIS A 32 -9.57 21.42 0.37
CA HIS A 32 -10.81 22.15 0.34
C HIS A 32 -11.81 21.54 1.33
N GLU A 33 -12.54 22.37 2.07
CA GLU A 33 -13.47 21.90 3.12
C GLU A 33 -14.51 20.92 2.56
N GLU A 34 -15.04 21.18 1.36
CA GLU A 34 -16.00 20.29 0.68
C GLU A 34 -15.41 18.94 0.26
N VAL A 35 -14.11 18.89 0.01
CA VAL A 35 -13.40 17.63 -0.29
C VAL A 35 -13.15 16.86 0.99
N LEU A 36 -12.62 17.54 2.02
CA LEU A 36 -12.39 16.93 3.34
C LEU A 36 -13.67 16.43 4.00
N ALA A 37 -14.80 17.12 3.82
CA ALA A 37 -16.11 16.72 4.34
C ALA A 37 -16.65 15.41 3.75
N GLN A 38 -16.09 14.94 2.62
CA GLN A 38 -16.47 13.64 2.02
C GLN A 38 -15.75 12.45 2.63
N TYR A 39 -14.82 12.70 3.55
CA TYR A 39 -14.00 11.66 4.15
C TYR A 39 -14.41 11.39 5.60
N SER A 40 -14.29 10.13 5.99
CA SER A 40 -14.34 9.66 7.36
C SER A 40 -12.98 9.06 7.73
N LEU A 41 -11.90 9.82 7.49
CA LEU A 41 -10.54 9.31 7.65
C LEU A 41 -10.27 8.80 9.07
N PRO A 42 -9.59 7.65 9.22
CA PRO A 42 -9.15 7.20 10.54
C PRO A 42 -8.03 8.11 11.07
N LYS A 43 -7.86 8.14 12.40
CA LYS A 43 -6.76 8.89 13.03
C LYS A 43 -5.37 8.36 12.64
N ARG A 44 -5.27 7.06 12.35
CA ARG A 44 -4.03 6.37 11.97
C ARG A 44 -4.35 5.27 10.97
N VAL A 45 -3.45 5.07 10.02
CA VAL A 45 -3.48 3.95 9.07
C VAL A 45 -2.23 3.10 9.28
N THR A 46 -2.41 1.79 9.29
CA THR A 46 -1.32 0.81 9.31
C THR A 46 -1.20 0.13 7.96
N ILE A 47 0.04 -0.15 7.54
CA ILE A 47 0.35 -0.85 6.29
C ILE A 47 0.74 -2.29 6.63
N THR A 48 0.02 -3.25 6.07
CA THR A 48 0.42 -4.66 6.00
C THR A 48 1.06 -4.90 4.64
N ASP A 49 2.35 -5.24 4.62
CA ASP A 49 3.01 -5.68 3.39
C ASP A 49 2.73 -7.17 3.15
N SER A 50 2.31 -7.52 1.94
CA SER A 50 2.05 -8.90 1.52
C SER A 50 2.92 -9.34 0.34
N THR A 51 4.05 -8.65 0.09
CA THR A 51 4.99 -8.97 -1.01
C THR A 51 5.49 -10.41 -0.95
N ILE A 52 5.66 -10.95 0.25
CA ILE A 52 6.12 -12.33 0.45
C ILE A 52 4.96 -13.32 0.23
N ARG A 53 3.78 -13.04 0.78
CA ARG A 53 2.63 -13.96 0.68
C ARG A 53 1.96 -13.92 -0.68
N GLU A 54 1.44 -12.76 -1.04
CA GLU A 54 0.72 -12.52 -2.30
C GLU A 54 1.68 -12.55 -3.48
N GLY A 55 2.90 -12.03 -3.30
CA GLY A 55 3.90 -12.10 -4.36
C GLY A 55 4.33 -13.52 -4.72
N GLU A 56 4.27 -14.51 -3.80
CA GLU A 56 4.48 -15.93 -4.15
C GLU A 56 3.36 -16.53 -4.99
N GLU A 57 2.19 -15.89 -5.04
CA GLU A 57 1.09 -16.30 -5.92
C GLU A 57 1.28 -15.76 -7.36
N ALA A 58 2.24 -14.84 -7.57
CA ALA A 58 2.62 -14.40 -8.90
C ALA A 58 3.34 -15.52 -9.67
N PRO A 59 3.00 -15.75 -10.96
CA PRO A 59 3.66 -16.79 -11.74
C PRO A 59 5.18 -16.62 -11.78
N HIS A 60 5.89 -17.73 -11.60
CA HIS A 60 7.37 -17.82 -11.64
C HIS A 60 8.11 -17.17 -10.48
N VAL A 61 7.43 -16.62 -9.48
CA VAL A 61 8.06 -16.14 -8.25
C VAL A 61 8.26 -17.29 -7.28
N VAL A 62 9.50 -17.47 -6.83
CA VAL A 62 9.86 -18.42 -5.77
C VAL A 62 10.88 -17.75 -4.88
N TYR A 63 10.56 -17.54 -3.60
CA TYR A 63 11.50 -16.97 -2.65
C TYR A 63 12.23 -18.07 -1.87
N SER A 64 13.54 -17.96 -1.75
CA SER A 64 14.24 -18.67 -0.68
C SER A 64 13.90 -18.04 0.69
N LEU A 65 14.18 -18.75 1.79
CA LEU A 65 14.01 -18.18 3.12
C LEU A 65 14.84 -16.89 3.30
N GLU A 66 16.05 -16.84 2.75
CA GLU A 66 16.90 -15.66 2.84
C GLU A 66 16.34 -14.48 2.03
N ASP A 67 15.73 -14.73 0.88
CA ASP A 67 15.05 -13.67 0.10
C ASP A 67 13.91 -13.03 0.91
N LYS A 68 13.08 -13.87 1.56
CA LYS A 68 12.01 -13.43 2.46
C LYS A 68 12.57 -12.57 3.61
N LEU A 69 13.67 -13.01 4.22
CA LEU A 69 14.33 -12.26 5.30
C LEU A 69 14.94 -10.94 4.81
N ARG A 70 15.60 -10.90 3.64
CA ARG A 70 16.15 -9.68 3.04
C ARG A 70 15.07 -8.62 2.83
N ILE A 71 13.94 -9.01 2.22
CA ILE A 71 12.81 -8.10 2.01
C ILE A 71 12.25 -7.61 3.36
N THR A 72 12.04 -8.52 4.32
CA THR A 72 11.46 -8.17 5.63
C THR A 72 12.35 -7.25 6.46
N ARG A 73 13.67 -7.46 6.45
CA ARG A 73 14.63 -6.59 7.14
C ARG A 73 14.58 -5.17 6.57
N LEU A 74 14.47 -5.01 5.25
CA LEU A 74 14.35 -3.69 4.63
C LEU A 74 12.99 -3.03 4.97
N LEU A 75 11.89 -3.80 4.96
CA LEU A 75 10.58 -3.32 5.42
C LEU A 75 10.61 -2.86 6.89
N ASP A 76 11.29 -3.61 7.78
CA ASP A 76 11.47 -3.21 9.19
C ASP A 76 12.32 -1.94 9.33
N GLU A 77 13.42 -1.84 8.57
CA GLU A 77 14.27 -0.66 8.55
C GLU A 77 13.48 0.59 8.11
N MET A 78 12.55 0.40 7.17
CA MET A 78 11.61 1.39 6.69
C MET A 78 10.48 1.72 7.66
N ASN A 79 10.37 1.00 8.79
CA ASN A 79 9.31 1.13 9.77
C ASN A 79 7.91 0.78 9.21
N VAL A 80 7.85 -0.20 8.31
CA VAL A 80 6.57 -0.81 7.89
C VAL A 80 5.95 -1.57 9.07
N HIS A 81 4.63 -1.48 9.20
CA HIS A 81 3.92 -1.81 10.43
C HIS A 81 3.73 -3.32 10.64
N GLU A 82 3.44 -4.04 9.56
CA GLU A 82 3.05 -5.45 9.60
C GLU A 82 3.47 -6.17 8.32
N ILE A 83 3.88 -7.44 8.45
CA ILE A 83 4.18 -8.35 7.33
C ILE A 83 3.21 -9.54 7.33
N ASP A 84 2.67 -9.87 6.17
CA ASP A 84 1.93 -11.11 5.94
C ASP A 84 2.91 -12.27 5.70
N CYS A 85 2.99 -13.17 6.68
CA CYS A 85 3.86 -14.35 6.66
C CYS A 85 3.22 -15.54 5.94
N GLY A 86 1.99 -15.39 5.43
CA GLY A 86 1.32 -16.40 4.63
C GLY A 86 0.57 -17.46 5.38
N PHE A 87 0.07 -18.43 4.61
CA PHE A 87 -0.69 -19.60 5.03
C PHE A 87 0.14 -20.60 5.87
N ALA A 88 0.70 -20.15 6.99
CA ALA A 88 1.58 -20.94 7.86
C ALA A 88 0.88 -22.15 8.48
N SER A 89 -0.45 -22.23 8.48
CA SER A 89 -1.18 -23.43 8.90
C SER A 89 -1.08 -24.61 7.93
N ILE A 90 -0.70 -24.37 6.66
CA ILE A 90 -0.66 -25.41 5.61
C ILE A 90 0.58 -25.38 4.71
N ASN A 91 1.33 -24.29 4.71
CA ASN A 91 2.54 -24.14 3.93
C ASN A 91 3.75 -24.13 4.86
N GLN A 92 4.59 -25.17 4.75
CA GLN A 92 5.77 -25.34 5.59
C GLN A 92 6.78 -24.20 5.40
N GLY A 93 6.95 -23.68 4.18
CA GLY A 93 7.84 -22.55 3.91
C GLY A 93 7.38 -21.26 4.57
N HIS A 94 6.07 -21.01 4.64
CA HIS A 94 5.49 -19.89 5.41
C HIS A 94 5.70 -20.06 6.91
N LEU A 95 5.51 -21.28 7.42
CA LEU A 95 5.73 -21.59 8.83
C LEU A 95 7.20 -21.43 9.23
N ASP A 96 8.13 -21.89 8.39
CA ASP A 96 9.58 -21.76 8.61
C ASP A 96 10.03 -20.31 8.54
N PHE A 97 9.45 -19.52 7.64
CA PHE A 97 9.66 -18.08 7.57
C PHE A 97 9.20 -17.37 8.85
N LEU A 98 7.99 -17.65 9.34
CA LEU A 98 7.50 -17.10 10.60
C LEU A 98 8.41 -17.46 11.80
N LYS A 99 8.84 -18.73 11.88
CA LYS A 99 9.80 -19.20 12.90
C LYS A 99 11.17 -18.50 12.80
N ALA A 100 11.63 -18.19 11.60
CA ALA A 100 12.87 -17.45 11.39
C ALA A 100 12.72 -16.00 11.89
N LEU A 101 11.61 -15.33 11.56
CA LEU A 101 11.34 -13.96 12.02
C LEU A 101 11.21 -13.83 13.54
N LYS A 102 10.80 -14.90 14.25
CA LYS A 102 10.80 -14.94 15.72
C LYS A 102 12.21 -14.79 16.30
N LYS A 103 13.26 -15.20 15.57
CA LYS A 103 14.66 -15.16 16.02
C LYS A 103 15.39 -13.86 15.69
N GLU A 104 14.92 -13.10 14.69
CA GLU A 104 15.56 -11.86 14.23
C GLU A 104 15.35 -10.65 15.16
N GLY A 105 14.32 -10.69 16.03
CA GLY A 105 14.02 -9.56 16.92
C GLY A 105 13.54 -8.29 16.20
N LEU A 106 13.01 -8.42 14.98
CA LEU A 106 12.44 -7.29 14.21
C LEU A 106 11.20 -6.72 14.89
N ARG A 107 10.96 -5.41 14.68
CA ARG A 107 9.85 -4.63 15.22
C ARG A 107 8.56 -4.77 14.41
N ILE A 108 8.68 -5.05 13.11
CA ILE A 108 7.55 -5.30 12.21
C ILE A 108 6.70 -6.45 12.76
N ARG A 109 5.38 -6.21 12.89
CA ARG A 109 4.46 -7.21 13.42
C ARG A 109 4.25 -8.35 12.43
N LYS A 110 4.22 -9.57 12.93
CA LYS A 110 4.14 -10.80 12.15
C LYS A 110 2.71 -11.29 12.14
N SER A 111 2.08 -11.20 10.99
CA SER A 111 0.73 -11.71 10.78
C SER A 111 0.79 -13.03 10.01
N ALA A 112 -0.04 -14.01 10.33
CA ALA A 112 0.00 -15.31 9.66
C ALA A 112 -1.39 -15.92 9.54
N ILE A 113 -1.63 -16.58 8.40
CA ILE A 113 -2.97 -17.02 7.99
C ILE A 113 -3.23 -18.46 8.43
N ALA A 114 -4.32 -18.64 9.16
CA ALA A 114 -4.92 -19.93 9.50
C ALA A 114 -6.14 -20.19 8.61
N ARG A 115 -6.12 -21.30 7.86
CA ARG A 115 -7.25 -21.76 7.05
C ARG A 115 -8.29 -22.44 7.95
N ILE A 116 -9.37 -21.74 8.23
CA ILE A 116 -10.41 -22.20 9.16
C ILE A 116 -11.48 -23.04 8.48
N ASP A 117 -11.40 -23.30 7.19
CA ASP A 117 -12.22 -24.27 6.45
C ASP A 117 -11.75 -25.72 6.63
N LEU A 118 -10.51 -25.95 7.09
CA LEU A 118 -9.91 -27.29 7.17
C LEU A 118 -10.39 -28.05 8.42
N PRO A 119 -10.69 -29.36 8.36
CA PRO A 119 -11.25 -30.10 9.49
C PRO A 119 -10.52 -29.91 10.85
N ASP A 120 -9.18 -29.86 10.83
CA ASP A 120 -8.31 -29.70 12.02
C ASP A 120 -7.66 -28.31 12.11
N TYR A 121 -8.41 -27.26 11.79
CA TYR A 121 -7.91 -25.88 11.76
C TYR A 121 -7.35 -25.37 13.10
N LYS A 122 -7.80 -25.90 14.24
CA LYS A 122 -7.28 -25.52 15.58
C LYS A 122 -5.80 -25.84 15.72
N LYS A 123 -5.37 -27.00 15.24
CA LYS A 123 -3.95 -27.36 15.16
C LYS A 123 -3.15 -26.37 14.32
N GLY A 124 -3.72 -25.92 13.20
CA GLY A 124 -3.09 -24.90 12.35
C GLY A 124 -2.93 -23.56 13.06
N ILE A 125 -3.92 -23.13 13.84
CA ILE A 125 -3.83 -21.95 14.71
C ILE A 125 -2.72 -22.12 15.76
N ASP A 126 -2.70 -23.27 16.45
CA ASP A 126 -1.71 -23.55 17.50
C ASP A 126 -0.27 -23.52 16.94
N GLN A 127 -0.05 -24.10 15.75
CA GLN A 127 1.23 -24.05 15.05
C GLN A 127 1.70 -22.61 14.75
N ILE A 128 0.78 -21.74 14.35
CA ILE A 128 1.07 -20.32 14.08
C ILE A 128 1.43 -19.58 15.36
N LEU A 129 0.70 -19.83 16.44
CA LEU A 129 0.97 -19.24 17.75
C LEU A 129 2.35 -19.66 18.28
N GLU A 130 2.67 -20.95 18.22
CA GLU A 130 3.97 -21.49 18.62
C GLU A 130 5.13 -20.87 17.80
N ALA A 131 4.90 -20.65 16.50
CA ALA A 131 5.84 -20.01 15.60
C ALA A 131 6.06 -18.51 15.88
N GLY A 132 5.24 -17.89 16.74
CA GLY A 132 5.45 -16.53 17.23
C GLY A 132 4.77 -15.44 16.39
N ALA A 133 3.59 -15.72 15.84
CA ALA A 133 2.77 -14.67 15.22
C ALA A 133 2.25 -13.67 16.26
N ASP A 134 2.27 -12.39 15.91
CA ASP A 134 1.65 -11.30 16.67
C ASP A 134 0.15 -11.17 16.36
N ILE A 135 -0.26 -11.67 15.17
CA ILE A 135 -1.64 -11.64 14.70
C ILE A 135 -1.96 -12.95 13.97
N VAL A 136 -3.03 -13.62 14.39
CA VAL A 136 -3.58 -14.78 13.66
C VAL A 136 -4.71 -14.31 12.74
N LEU A 137 -4.55 -14.54 11.43
CA LEU A 137 -5.53 -14.21 10.39
C LEU A 137 -6.35 -15.47 10.05
N CYS A 138 -7.54 -15.59 10.61
CA CYS A 138 -8.48 -16.64 10.26
C CYS A 138 -9.09 -16.38 8.88
N ALA A 139 -9.00 -17.37 7.98
CA ALA A 139 -9.48 -17.26 6.61
C ALA A 139 -10.44 -18.40 6.25
N LEU A 140 -11.58 -18.04 5.63
CA LEU A 140 -12.43 -19.00 4.92
C LEU A 140 -12.16 -18.92 3.41
N TYR A 141 -11.54 -19.97 2.87
CA TYR A 141 -11.22 -20.08 1.44
C TYR A 141 -11.18 -21.58 1.07
N PRO A 142 -11.51 -22.01 -0.16
CA PRO A 142 -12.48 -21.34 -1.02
C PRO A 142 -13.85 -21.29 -0.33
N THR A 143 -14.71 -20.39 -0.76
CA THR A 143 -16.11 -20.33 -0.32
C THR A 143 -17.01 -20.29 -1.57
N PRO A 144 -18.17 -20.99 -1.59
CA PRO A 144 -18.71 -21.84 -0.53
C PRO A 144 -18.00 -23.20 -0.38
N LEU A 145 -17.97 -23.72 0.84
CA LEU A 145 -17.55 -25.07 1.22
C LEU A 145 -18.68 -26.08 0.95
N PRO A 146 -18.41 -27.22 0.29
CA PRO A 146 -19.39 -28.28 0.10
C PRO A 146 -19.93 -28.82 1.44
N GLY A 147 -21.26 -28.92 1.55
CA GLY A 147 -21.93 -29.52 2.72
C GLY A 147 -22.00 -28.64 3.97
N TYR A 148 -21.64 -27.36 3.89
CA TYR A 148 -21.86 -26.38 4.96
C TYR A 148 -23.11 -25.56 4.65
N ASP A 149 -24.02 -25.47 5.62
CA ASP A 149 -25.14 -24.53 5.60
C ASP A 149 -24.74 -23.21 6.27
N TRP A 150 -25.57 -22.17 6.14
CA TRP A 150 -25.25 -20.82 6.64
C TRP A 150 -24.84 -20.75 8.12
N PRO A 151 -25.55 -21.40 9.05
CA PRO A 151 -25.17 -21.40 10.46
C PRO A 151 -23.80 -22.04 10.71
N ASP A 152 -23.40 -23.01 9.89
CA ASP A 152 -22.12 -23.71 10.05
C ASP A 152 -20.96 -22.75 9.80
N TYR A 153 -21.04 -21.87 8.80
CA TYR A 153 -19.99 -20.87 8.56
C TYR A 153 -19.85 -19.90 9.73
N CYS A 154 -20.97 -19.37 10.24
CA CYS A 154 -20.94 -18.42 11.36
C CYS A 154 -20.37 -19.06 12.62
N HIS A 155 -20.82 -20.26 12.97
CA HIS A 155 -20.30 -21.02 14.11
C HIS A 155 -18.80 -21.32 13.94
N ARG A 156 -18.38 -21.69 12.72
CA ARG A 156 -16.98 -21.96 12.42
C ARG A 156 -16.08 -20.74 12.63
N VAL A 157 -16.53 -19.57 12.17
CA VAL A 157 -15.82 -18.31 12.39
C VAL A 157 -15.71 -18.00 13.88
N GLN A 158 -16.82 -18.12 14.62
CA GLN A 158 -16.84 -17.86 16.07
C GLN A 158 -15.91 -18.80 16.84
N ASP A 159 -15.97 -20.11 16.59
CA ASP A 159 -15.13 -21.11 17.28
C ASP A 159 -13.63 -20.87 17.01
N ALA A 160 -13.27 -20.51 15.77
CA ALA A 160 -11.89 -20.19 15.42
C ALA A 160 -11.37 -18.91 16.09
N ILE A 161 -12.17 -17.84 16.11
CA ILE A 161 -11.79 -16.60 16.78
C ILE A 161 -11.67 -16.81 18.28
N HIS A 162 -12.64 -17.50 18.91
CA HIS A 162 -12.55 -17.85 20.33
C HIS A 162 -11.31 -18.68 20.66
N HIS A 163 -10.94 -19.64 19.80
CA HIS A 163 -9.73 -20.44 19.99
C HIS A 163 -8.47 -19.57 19.98
N CYS A 164 -8.34 -18.67 19.01
CA CYS A 164 -7.20 -17.75 18.95
C CYS A 164 -7.12 -16.81 20.17
N LYS A 165 -8.26 -16.31 20.65
CA LYS A 165 -8.33 -15.34 21.77
C LYS A 165 -7.85 -15.91 23.09
N LYS A 166 -7.94 -17.23 23.31
CA LYS A 166 -7.42 -17.90 24.51
C LYS A 166 -5.92 -17.68 24.70
N SER A 167 -5.19 -17.41 23.62
CA SER A 167 -3.74 -17.22 23.62
C SER A 167 -3.31 -15.76 23.79
N GLY A 168 -4.25 -14.82 23.86
CA GLY A 168 -3.98 -13.38 24.05
C GLY A 168 -3.42 -12.65 22.82
N VAL A 169 -3.24 -13.35 21.70
CA VAL A 169 -2.74 -12.79 20.44
C VAL A 169 -3.87 -12.03 19.71
N SER A 170 -3.52 -10.99 18.95
CA SER A 170 -4.50 -10.26 18.14
C SER A 170 -5.08 -11.15 17.04
N THR A 171 -6.37 -11.00 16.76
CA THR A 171 -7.06 -11.85 15.78
C THR A 171 -7.68 -11.04 14.67
N SER A 172 -7.62 -11.57 13.46
CA SER A 172 -8.21 -10.96 12.28
C SER A 172 -9.02 -12.00 11.50
N PHE A 173 -10.12 -11.60 10.86
CA PHE A 173 -10.92 -12.48 10.00
C PHE A 173 -11.08 -11.91 8.59
N TRP A 174 -11.02 -12.78 7.58
CA TRP A 174 -11.32 -12.45 6.20
C TRP A 174 -11.84 -13.63 5.37
N PHE A 175 -12.51 -13.32 4.27
CA PHE A 175 -12.92 -14.27 3.23
C PHE A 175 -13.15 -13.47 1.93
N THR A 176 -13.33 -14.13 0.77
CA THR A 176 -13.51 -13.43 -0.51
C THR A 176 -14.89 -12.80 -0.69
N CYS A 177 -15.19 -11.77 0.09
CA CYS A 177 -16.51 -11.15 0.26
C CYS A 177 -17.05 -10.40 -0.97
N THR A 178 -16.19 -9.90 -1.87
CA THR A 178 -16.60 -8.99 -2.96
C THR A 178 -17.52 -9.61 -4.03
N ARG A 179 -17.70 -10.94 -3.99
CA ARG A 179 -18.56 -11.70 -4.91
C ARG A 179 -19.82 -12.27 -4.23
N TRP A 180 -19.97 -12.05 -2.94
CA TRP A 180 -21.06 -12.60 -2.14
C TRP A 180 -22.23 -11.62 -2.05
N ASP A 181 -23.43 -12.15 -1.80
CA ASP A 181 -24.55 -11.30 -1.38
C ASP A 181 -24.18 -10.57 -0.08
N GLU A 182 -24.58 -9.31 -0.01
CA GLU A 182 -24.26 -8.41 1.10
C GLU A 182 -24.67 -8.98 2.45
N ARG A 183 -25.86 -9.60 2.55
CA ARG A 183 -26.36 -10.11 3.83
C ARG A 183 -25.46 -11.20 4.35
N TYR A 184 -25.13 -12.17 3.49
CA TYR A 184 -24.23 -13.24 3.84
C TYR A 184 -22.85 -12.70 4.23
N ALA A 185 -22.30 -11.78 3.44
CA ALA A 185 -21.00 -11.22 3.77
C ALA A 185 -20.98 -10.54 5.15
N LEU A 186 -22.02 -9.77 5.47
CA LEU A 186 -22.12 -9.08 6.75
C LEU A 186 -22.32 -10.02 7.93
N ASP A 187 -23.07 -11.12 7.83
CA ASP A 187 -23.24 -12.00 9.01
C ASP A 187 -21.94 -12.72 9.36
N LEU A 188 -21.07 -13.06 8.40
CA LEU A 188 -19.75 -13.65 8.73
C LEU A 188 -18.83 -12.64 9.42
N TYR A 189 -18.84 -11.39 8.97
CA TYR A 189 -18.08 -10.35 9.64
C TYR A 189 -18.63 -10.07 11.04
N ARG A 190 -19.97 -10.04 11.22
CA ARG A 190 -20.59 -9.94 12.55
C ARG A 190 -20.21 -11.12 13.44
N ALA A 191 -20.26 -12.34 12.93
CA ALA A 191 -19.84 -13.53 13.66
C ALA A 191 -18.39 -13.42 14.16
N ALA A 192 -17.49 -12.86 13.36
CA ALA A 192 -16.11 -12.60 13.78
C ALA A 192 -16.01 -11.49 14.85
N ILE A 193 -16.73 -10.38 14.67
CA ILE A 193 -16.75 -9.25 15.63
C ILE A 193 -17.35 -9.67 16.97
N ASP A 194 -18.49 -10.37 16.96
CA ASP A 194 -19.17 -10.87 18.15
C ASP A 194 -18.30 -11.86 18.94
N ALA A 195 -17.45 -12.63 18.24
CA ALA A 195 -16.46 -13.51 18.86
C ALA A 195 -15.20 -12.77 19.38
N GLY A 196 -15.10 -11.46 19.15
CA GLY A 196 -14.04 -10.61 19.67
C GLY A 196 -12.82 -10.46 18.76
N ALA A 197 -13.01 -10.56 17.43
CA ALA A 197 -11.96 -10.27 16.45
C ALA A 197 -11.44 -8.83 16.62
N ASN A 198 -10.12 -8.66 16.61
CA ASN A 198 -9.49 -7.32 16.68
C ASN A 198 -9.51 -6.59 15.33
N ARG A 199 -9.63 -7.34 14.22
CA ARG A 199 -9.70 -6.81 12.86
C ARG A 199 -10.61 -7.66 11.98
N ILE A 200 -11.38 -7.03 11.11
CA ILE A 200 -12.01 -7.69 9.96
C ILE A 200 -11.42 -7.09 8.69
N LYS A 201 -11.18 -7.91 7.66
CA LYS A 201 -10.53 -7.46 6.43
C LYS A 201 -11.37 -7.86 5.23
N THR A 202 -11.57 -6.93 4.29
CA THR A 202 -12.13 -7.24 2.97
C THR A 202 -11.19 -8.17 2.22
N ALA A 203 -11.70 -9.00 1.32
CA ALA A 203 -10.87 -9.66 0.32
C ALA A 203 -11.71 -10.04 -0.91
N GLY A 204 -11.02 -10.28 -2.02
CA GLY A 204 -11.62 -10.74 -3.26
C GLY A 204 -11.09 -9.98 -4.48
N GLY A 205 -11.31 -10.56 -5.66
CA GLY A 205 -10.82 -10.02 -6.93
C GLY A 205 -11.34 -8.60 -7.20
N GLY A 206 -10.65 -7.87 -8.08
CA GLY A 206 -10.90 -6.45 -8.40
C GLY A 206 -12.20 -6.20 -9.17
N VAL A 207 -13.32 -6.79 -8.76
CA VAL A 207 -14.61 -6.79 -9.47
C VAL A 207 -15.56 -5.68 -9.02
N LEU A 208 -15.16 -4.86 -8.04
CA LEU A 208 -15.94 -3.74 -7.54
C LEU A 208 -15.46 -2.43 -8.16
N THR A 209 -16.43 -1.54 -8.45
CA THR A 209 -16.12 -0.14 -8.72
C THR A 209 -15.65 0.55 -7.44
N VAL A 210 -14.90 1.65 -7.57
CA VAL A 210 -14.39 2.43 -6.43
C VAL A 210 -15.52 2.87 -5.46
N PRO A 211 -16.68 3.38 -5.92
CA PRO A 211 -17.79 3.72 -5.03
C PRO A 211 -18.40 2.51 -4.33
N ALA A 212 -18.51 1.35 -5.01
CA ALA A 212 -19.02 0.13 -4.41
C ALA A 212 -18.08 -0.40 -3.31
N TYR A 213 -16.77 -0.32 -3.54
CA TYR A 213 -15.76 -0.68 -2.54
C TYR A 213 -15.82 0.24 -1.32
N LYS A 214 -15.94 1.56 -1.53
CA LYS A 214 -16.15 2.55 -0.45
C LYS A 214 -17.39 2.24 0.38
N ARG A 215 -18.51 1.88 -0.28
CA ARG A 215 -19.74 1.47 0.42
C ARG A 215 -19.56 0.19 1.23
N LEU A 216 -18.92 -0.83 0.66
CA LEU A 216 -18.62 -2.08 1.37
C LEU A 216 -17.83 -1.79 2.65
N VAL A 217 -16.75 -1.02 2.55
CA VAL A 217 -15.93 -0.66 3.72
C VAL A 217 -16.74 0.15 4.73
N GLY A 218 -17.56 1.11 4.29
CA GLY A 218 -18.45 1.87 5.16
C GLY A 218 -19.44 1.00 5.93
N LEU A 219 -19.99 -0.05 5.31
CA LEU A 219 -20.84 -1.03 6.00
C LEU A 219 -20.06 -1.82 7.05
N LEU A 220 -18.82 -2.22 6.75
CA LEU A 220 -17.96 -2.92 7.71
C LEU A 220 -17.60 -2.02 8.89
N ILE A 221 -17.28 -0.75 8.65
CA ILE A 221 -17.05 0.24 9.71
C ILE A 221 -18.27 0.36 10.62
N GLY A 222 -19.48 0.37 10.04
CA GLY A 222 -20.73 0.43 10.81
C GLY A 222 -20.98 -0.75 11.76
N ILE A 223 -20.36 -1.91 11.51
CA ILE A 223 -20.50 -3.11 12.37
C ILE A 223 -19.25 -3.44 13.18
N ALA A 224 -18.11 -2.79 12.90
CA ALA A 224 -16.82 -3.18 13.48
C ALA A 224 -16.68 -2.83 14.97
N GLY A 225 -17.44 -1.85 15.48
CA GLY A 225 -17.25 -1.34 16.83
C GLY A 225 -15.83 -0.80 17.00
N ASP A 226 -15.08 -1.35 17.96
CA ASP A 226 -13.68 -1.00 18.21
C ASP A 226 -12.67 -1.78 17.34
N ALA A 227 -13.12 -2.77 16.58
CA ALA A 227 -12.24 -3.54 15.71
C ALA A 227 -11.77 -2.71 14.52
N ALA A 228 -10.54 -2.96 14.07
CA ALA A 228 -10.04 -2.35 12.84
C ALA A 228 -10.73 -2.94 11.61
N VAL A 229 -10.96 -2.11 10.59
CA VAL A 229 -11.33 -2.58 9.25
C VAL A 229 -10.11 -2.52 8.35
N GLY A 230 -9.73 -3.68 7.83
CA GLY A 230 -8.64 -3.89 6.90
C GLY A 230 -9.11 -3.94 5.44
N ILE A 231 -8.24 -3.53 4.54
CA ILE A 231 -8.48 -3.49 3.10
C ILE A 231 -7.54 -4.44 2.37
N HIS A 232 -8.11 -5.23 1.46
CA HIS A 232 -7.38 -6.01 0.47
C HIS A 232 -8.00 -5.83 -0.92
N ALA A 233 -7.28 -5.24 -1.86
CA ALA A 233 -7.82 -4.92 -3.19
C ALA A 233 -6.91 -5.45 -4.31
N HIS A 234 -7.46 -6.34 -5.15
CA HIS A 234 -6.81 -6.80 -6.38
C HIS A 234 -7.01 -5.83 -7.54
N ASN A 235 -6.09 -5.90 -8.51
CA ASN A 235 -5.90 -4.89 -9.54
C ASN A 235 -6.36 -5.33 -10.95
N ASN A 236 -7.28 -6.28 -11.05
CA ASN A 236 -7.74 -6.85 -12.34
C ASN A 236 -8.20 -5.80 -13.36
N TYR A 237 -8.75 -4.66 -12.90
CA TYR A 237 -9.20 -3.54 -13.75
C TYR A 237 -8.38 -2.26 -13.54
N GLY A 238 -7.21 -2.35 -12.89
CA GLY A 238 -6.36 -1.18 -12.63
C GLY A 238 -6.91 -0.25 -11.53
N THR A 239 -7.81 -0.73 -10.67
CA THR A 239 -8.50 0.08 -9.65
C THR A 239 -8.03 -0.16 -8.22
N ALA A 240 -7.05 -1.04 -7.99
CA ALA A 240 -6.69 -1.47 -6.62
C ALA A 240 -6.26 -0.31 -5.73
N THR A 241 -5.31 0.52 -6.17
CA THR A 241 -4.85 1.70 -5.43
C THR A 241 -6.03 2.63 -5.11
N ALA A 242 -6.90 2.92 -6.09
CA ALA A 242 -8.06 3.78 -5.88
C ALA A 242 -9.10 3.20 -4.92
N CYS A 243 -9.40 1.89 -5.01
CA CYS A 243 -10.27 1.20 -4.07
C CYS A 243 -9.69 1.21 -2.65
N THR A 244 -8.38 1.03 -2.51
CA THR A 244 -7.69 1.10 -1.22
C THR A 244 -7.81 2.48 -0.59
N LEU A 245 -7.54 3.54 -1.35
CA LEU A 245 -7.70 4.91 -0.87
C LEU A 245 -9.16 5.22 -0.51
N ALA A 246 -10.11 4.82 -1.35
CA ALA A 246 -11.54 5.01 -1.09
C ALA A 246 -12.03 4.26 0.16
N GLY A 247 -11.44 3.11 0.49
CA GLY A 247 -11.73 2.43 1.74
C GLY A 247 -11.16 3.16 2.96
N VAL A 248 -9.96 3.75 2.87
CA VAL A 248 -9.42 4.62 3.92
C VAL A 248 -10.30 5.86 4.11
N GLU A 249 -10.81 6.44 3.01
CA GLU A 249 -11.80 7.53 3.05
C GLU A 249 -13.10 7.13 3.76
N ALA A 250 -13.46 5.85 3.79
CA ALA A 250 -14.60 5.33 4.54
C ALA A 250 -14.29 5.00 6.01
N GLY A 251 -13.02 5.09 6.43
CA GLY A 251 -12.60 4.89 7.82
C GLY A 251 -11.76 3.64 8.09
N ALA A 252 -11.41 2.84 7.07
CA ALA A 252 -10.52 1.70 7.27
C ALA A 252 -9.13 2.14 7.73
N SER A 253 -8.61 1.48 8.77
CA SER A 253 -7.36 1.83 9.45
C SER A 253 -6.20 0.85 9.20
N ASN A 254 -6.42 -0.17 8.37
CA ASN A 254 -5.39 -1.10 7.94
C ASN A 254 -5.49 -1.33 6.43
N VAL A 255 -4.37 -1.26 5.72
CA VAL A 255 -4.32 -1.47 4.27
C VAL A 255 -3.28 -2.53 3.95
N GLU A 256 -3.66 -3.52 3.15
CA GLU A 256 -2.75 -4.51 2.61
C GLU A 256 -2.25 -4.06 1.25
N THR A 257 -0.94 -4.15 1.06
CA THR A 257 -0.24 -3.73 -0.16
C THR A 257 0.88 -4.69 -0.49
N SER A 258 1.29 -4.72 -1.75
CA SER A 258 2.48 -5.46 -2.18
C SER A 258 3.43 -4.54 -2.93
N VAL A 259 4.74 -4.70 -2.72
CA VAL A 259 5.77 -3.94 -3.43
C VAL A 259 5.63 -4.15 -4.93
N ASN A 260 5.65 -3.05 -5.67
CA ASN A 260 5.40 -3.03 -7.10
C ASN A 260 3.98 -3.47 -7.52
N GLY A 261 3.09 -3.76 -6.56
CA GLY A 261 1.77 -4.35 -6.80
C GLY A 261 1.81 -5.86 -7.09
N LEU A 262 2.90 -6.56 -6.72
CA LEU A 262 3.12 -7.96 -7.09
C LEU A 262 2.11 -8.90 -6.40
N ALA A 263 1.35 -9.66 -7.18
CA ALA A 263 0.48 -10.75 -6.71
C ALA A 263 0.04 -11.65 -7.87
N ASP A 264 -0.93 -12.52 -7.63
CA ASP A 264 -1.63 -13.27 -8.67
C ASP A 264 -2.35 -12.34 -9.69
N GLY A 265 -2.61 -12.87 -10.87
CA GLY A 265 -3.34 -12.16 -11.92
C GLY A 265 -2.71 -10.81 -12.31
N ALA A 266 -3.42 -9.72 -12.06
CA ALA A 266 -2.98 -8.35 -12.36
C ALA A 266 -2.33 -7.63 -11.17
N GLY A 267 -2.13 -8.34 -10.05
CA GLY A 267 -1.54 -7.77 -8.85
C GLY A 267 -2.54 -7.20 -7.85
N LEU A 268 -1.99 -6.46 -6.88
CA LEU A 268 -2.69 -5.79 -5.78
C LEU A 268 -2.45 -4.28 -5.80
N ALA A 269 -3.04 -3.58 -4.81
CA ALA A 269 -2.68 -2.20 -4.51
C ALA A 269 -1.18 -2.11 -4.20
N ALA A 270 -0.47 -1.27 -4.94
CA ALA A 270 0.98 -1.22 -4.87
C ALA A 270 1.45 -0.42 -3.64
N PHE A 271 2.43 -0.96 -2.91
CA PHE A 271 2.96 -0.37 -1.66
C PHE A 271 3.37 1.08 -1.86
N GLU A 272 4.23 1.35 -2.84
CA GLU A 272 4.75 2.69 -3.10
C GLU A 272 3.65 3.69 -3.47
N GLU A 273 2.63 3.26 -4.23
CA GLU A 273 1.54 4.12 -4.66
C GLU A 273 0.64 4.50 -3.47
N VAL A 274 0.24 3.53 -2.67
CA VAL A 274 -0.65 3.74 -1.50
C VAL A 274 0.07 4.55 -0.42
N VAL A 275 1.30 4.19 -0.07
CA VAL A 275 2.10 4.89 0.95
C VAL A 275 2.29 6.35 0.56
N MET A 276 2.67 6.62 -0.69
CA MET A 276 2.89 8.00 -1.14
C MET A 276 1.59 8.78 -1.28
N ALA A 277 0.50 8.17 -1.73
CA ALA A 277 -0.80 8.85 -1.80
C ALA A 277 -1.29 9.24 -0.40
N LEU A 278 -1.29 8.32 0.57
CA LEU A 278 -1.70 8.61 1.95
C LEU A 278 -0.81 9.69 2.59
N THR A 279 0.51 9.62 2.37
CA THR A 279 1.46 10.60 2.93
C THR A 279 1.30 11.98 2.29
N VAL A 280 1.29 12.06 0.96
CA VAL A 280 1.37 13.33 0.23
C VAL A 280 -0.01 13.94 -0.01
N MET A 281 -0.98 13.14 -0.47
CA MET A 281 -2.30 13.65 -0.85
C MET A 281 -3.22 13.80 0.36
N TYR A 282 -3.19 12.83 1.28
CA TYR A 282 -4.03 12.83 2.50
C TYR A 282 -3.32 13.42 3.73
N GLY A 283 -2.03 13.77 3.63
CA GLY A 283 -1.27 14.38 4.72
C GLY A 283 -1.08 13.47 5.94
N MET A 284 -1.18 12.15 5.77
CA MET A 284 -1.08 11.20 6.88
C MET A 284 0.38 10.88 7.20
N ASP A 285 0.76 11.01 8.47
CA ASP A 285 2.04 10.49 8.95
C ASP A 285 1.95 8.99 9.22
N LEU A 286 2.50 8.20 8.31
CA LEU A 286 2.62 6.75 8.42
C LEU A 286 3.88 6.31 9.18
N GLY A 287 4.80 7.23 9.51
CA GLY A 287 6.09 6.90 10.11
C GLY A 287 7.01 6.04 9.23
N ILE A 288 6.70 5.85 7.94
CA ILE A 288 7.48 5.05 7.00
C ILE A 288 8.61 5.91 6.39
N LYS A 289 9.81 5.33 6.32
CA LYS A 289 10.97 5.97 5.67
C LYS A 289 10.85 5.90 4.15
N LEU A 290 10.39 7.00 3.56
CA LEU A 290 10.07 7.10 2.14
C LEU A 290 11.31 6.93 1.25
N GLU A 291 12.49 7.35 1.70
CA GLU A 291 13.74 7.39 0.93
C GLU A 291 14.22 6.01 0.45
N LYS A 292 13.70 4.94 1.04
CA LYS A 292 14.00 3.54 0.71
C LYS A 292 13.01 2.88 -0.24
N ILE A 293 11.93 3.56 -0.64
CA ILE A 293 10.90 3.00 -1.53
C ILE A 293 11.51 2.45 -2.84
N THR A 294 12.42 3.20 -3.46
CA THR A 294 13.06 2.75 -4.70
C THR A 294 14.07 1.62 -4.48
N GLU A 295 14.76 1.61 -3.34
CA GLU A 295 15.64 0.51 -2.93
C GLU A 295 14.83 -0.79 -2.80
N LEU A 296 13.71 -0.73 -2.07
CA LEU A 296 12.81 -1.86 -1.87
C LEU A 296 12.22 -2.37 -3.20
N SER A 297 11.74 -1.47 -4.05
CA SER A 297 11.23 -1.83 -5.38
C SER A 297 12.28 -2.57 -6.22
N ARG A 298 13.54 -2.12 -6.18
CA ARG A 298 14.65 -2.76 -6.92
C ARG A 298 15.04 -4.12 -6.32
N LEU A 299 15.07 -4.23 -4.99
CA LEU A 299 15.35 -5.49 -4.30
C LEU A 299 14.33 -6.57 -4.71
N VAL A 300 13.04 -6.22 -4.73
CA VAL A 300 12.00 -7.16 -5.16
C VAL A 300 12.15 -7.54 -6.63
N GLN A 301 12.48 -6.60 -7.52
CA GLN A 301 12.77 -6.92 -8.92
C GLN A 301 13.99 -7.84 -9.09
N GLU A 302 15.06 -7.60 -8.32
CA GLU A 302 16.27 -8.44 -8.31
C GLU A 302 15.96 -9.87 -7.90
N ILE A 303 15.22 -10.04 -6.80
CA ILE A 303 14.86 -11.35 -6.25
C ILE A 303 13.89 -12.10 -7.16
N THR A 304 12.86 -11.43 -7.67
CA THR A 304 11.79 -12.07 -8.45
C THR A 304 12.13 -12.23 -9.93
N GLY A 305 13.08 -11.44 -10.44
CA GLY A 305 13.35 -11.32 -11.87
C GLY A 305 12.24 -10.60 -12.67
N ILE A 306 11.18 -10.13 -12.01
CA ILE A 306 10.06 -9.44 -12.66
C ILE A 306 10.41 -7.95 -12.80
N ALA A 307 10.58 -7.49 -14.04
CA ALA A 307 10.87 -6.09 -14.31
C ALA A 307 9.65 -5.18 -14.05
N VAL A 308 9.89 -4.05 -13.39
CA VAL A 308 8.89 -2.98 -13.28
C VAL A 308 8.72 -2.26 -14.61
N GLN A 309 7.47 -1.93 -14.96
CA GLN A 309 7.17 -1.10 -16.12
C GLN A 309 7.91 0.24 -16.04
N SER A 310 8.48 0.70 -17.16
CA SER A 310 9.32 1.90 -17.18
C SER A 310 8.61 3.15 -16.65
N TYR A 311 7.30 3.26 -16.88
CA TYR A 311 6.46 4.37 -16.46
C TYR A 311 5.57 4.04 -15.25
N LYS A 312 5.86 2.95 -14.52
CA LYS A 312 5.14 2.64 -13.28
C LYS A 312 5.22 3.83 -12.32
N PRO A 313 4.09 4.30 -11.73
CA PRO A 313 4.11 5.44 -10.83
C PRO A 313 5.22 5.33 -9.78
N LEU A 314 5.91 6.45 -9.53
CA LEU A 314 6.98 6.60 -8.54
C LEU A 314 8.27 5.84 -8.86
N VAL A 315 8.23 4.52 -8.98
CA VAL A 315 9.45 3.69 -9.03
C VAL A 315 9.92 3.36 -10.45
N GLY A 316 9.11 3.63 -11.47
CA GLY A 316 9.46 3.44 -12.87
C GLY A 316 10.66 4.30 -13.29
N LYS A 317 11.62 3.69 -14.01
CA LYS A 317 12.86 4.36 -14.48
C LYS A 317 12.64 5.59 -15.36
N SER A 318 11.46 5.74 -15.95
CA SER A 318 11.09 6.86 -16.82
C SER A 318 10.27 7.94 -16.11
N VAL A 319 9.82 7.73 -14.86
CA VAL A 319 8.98 8.70 -14.14
C VAL A 319 9.69 10.01 -13.85
N PHE A 320 10.99 9.95 -13.55
CA PHE A 320 11.84 11.11 -13.30
C PHE A 320 12.86 11.36 -14.43
N LEU A 321 12.53 10.89 -15.64
CA LEU A 321 13.28 11.18 -16.85
C LEU A 321 12.48 12.18 -17.68
N GLU A 322 13.04 13.37 -17.86
CA GLU A 322 12.35 14.49 -18.49
C GLU A 322 13.01 14.85 -19.83
N THR A 323 12.20 14.88 -20.88
CA THR A 323 12.64 15.14 -22.26
C THR A 323 12.04 16.38 -22.93
N PRO A 324 10.80 16.81 -22.65
CA PRO A 324 10.23 17.98 -23.32
C PRO A 324 10.94 19.28 -22.91
N ASP A 325 11.22 20.15 -23.88
CA ASP A 325 11.93 21.43 -23.65
C ASP A 325 11.32 22.25 -22.51
N THR A 326 9.99 22.32 -22.48
CA THR A 326 9.21 23.08 -21.49
C THR A 326 9.30 22.48 -20.10
N HIS A 327 9.39 21.15 -19.99
CA HIS A 327 9.58 20.47 -18.70
C HIS A 327 10.99 20.73 -18.17
N ILE A 328 11.99 20.62 -19.04
CA ILE A 328 13.39 20.87 -18.71
C ILE A 328 13.56 22.34 -18.30
N GLU A 329 12.97 23.30 -19.03
CA GLU A 329 12.94 24.72 -18.63
C GLU A 329 12.37 24.89 -17.21
N GLY A 330 11.22 24.28 -16.89
CA GLY A 330 10.61 24.37 -15.57
C GLY A 330 11.51 23.79 -14.45
N ILE A 331 12.16 22.67 -14.71
CA ILE A 331 13.10 22.04 -13.75
C ILE A 331 14.33 22.92 -13.55
N LEU A 332 14.93 23.45 -14.62
CA LEU A 332 16.12 24.31 -14.53
C LEU A 332 15.79 25.64 -13.85
N ARG A 333 14.64 26.25 -14.15
CA ARG A 333 14.13 27.41 -13.40
C ARG A 333 13.94 27.13 -11.92
N THR A 334 13.47 25.94 -11.57
CA THR A 334 13.34 25.52 -10.16
C THR A 334 14.73 25.48 -9.49
N ARG A 335 15.74 24.91 -10.15
CA ARG A 335 17.10 24.76 -9.59
C ARG A 335 17.89 26.07 -9.52
N ILE A 336 17.81 26.90 -10.56
CA ILE A 336 18.60 28.13 -10.71
C ILE A 336 17.92 29.28 -9.97
N LYS A 337 16.58 29.39 -10.08
CA LYS A 337 15.80 30.56 -9.65
C LYS A 337 14.86 30.28 -8.48
N GLY A 338 14.70 29.02 -8.07
CA GLY A 338 13.71 28.63 -7.05
C GLY A 338 12.26 28.63 -7.52
N GLU A 339 12.02 28.81 -8.82
CA GLU A 339 10.67 28.88 -9.42
C GLU A 339 10.09 27.46 -9.55
N ARG A 340 9.51 26.90 -8.48
CA ARG A 340 8.87 25.56 -8.42
C ARG A 340 7.71 25.40 -9.41
N THR A 341 8.04 25.20 -10.68
CA THR A 341 7.10 25.24 -11.81
C THR A 341 6.82 23.85 -12.40
N ARG A 342 7.58 22.83 -11.97
CA ARG A 342 7.45 21.46 -12.46
C ARG A 342 7.89 20.43 -11.40
N GLY A 343 7.22 19.29 -11.41
CA GLY A 343 7.42 18.15 -10.52
C GLY A 343 6.12 17.77 -9.84
N PHE A 344 6.08 16.64 -9.15
CA PHE A 344 5.02 16.32 -8.18
C PHE A 344 5.61 15.92 -6.82
N ILE A 345 6.91 15.67 -6.77
CA ILE A 345 7.70 15.33 -5.59
C ILE A 345 9.17 15.59 -5.90
N GLU A 346 9.99 15.89 -4.89
CA GLU A 346 11.44 15.82 -5.03
C GLU A 346 11.87 14.35 -5.16
N PRO A 347 12.53 13.91 -6.25
CA PRO A 347 12.79 12.48 -6.48
C PRO A 347 13.57 11.80 -5.34
N GLY A 348 14.47 12.56 -4.69
CA GLY A 348 15.26 12.09 -3.56
C GLY A 348 14.41 11.65 -2.37
N THR A 349 13.19 12.17 -2.22
CA THR A 349 12.24 11.78 -1.17
C THR A 349 11.91 10.30 -1.19
N ILE A 350 11.95 9.66 -2.37
CA ILE A 350 11.68 8.22 -2.52
C ILE A 350 12.90 7.42 -2.99
N GLY A 351 14.09 8.01 -2.92
CA GLY A 351 15.33 7.36 -3.38
C GLY A 351 15.53 7.36 -4.90
N GLN A 352 14.80 8.22 -5.64
CA GLN A 352 14.99 8.44 -7.08
C GLN A 352 15.90 9.64 -7.37
N LYS A 353 16.26 9.79 -8.65
CA LYS A 353 17.02 10.94 -9.15
C LYS A 353 16.35 11.52 -10.39
N MET A 354 16.31 12.85 -10.47
CA MET A 354 15.89 13.54 -11.69
C MET A 354 16.96 13.39 -12.78
N THR A 355 16.55 12.91 -13.95
CA THR A 355 17.40 12.82 -15.14
C THR A 355 16.82 13.69 -16.24
N ILE A 356 17.63 14.63 -16.74
CA ILE A 356 17.28 15.43 -17.91
C ILE A 356 17.89 14.77 -19.14
N LEU A 357 17.08 14.51 -20.16
CA LEU A 357 17.53 13.99 -21.43
C LEU A 357 17.05 14.92 -22.54
N PHE A 358 17.99 15.62 -23.19
CA PHE A 358 17.68 16.46 -24.35
C PHE A 358 17.28 15.56 -25.53
N GLY A 359 15.96 15.45 -25.73
CA GLY A 359 15.36 14.60 -26.76
C GLY A 359 14.86 15.41 -27.97
N PRO A 360 14.18 14.74 -28.92
CA PRO A 360 13.66 15.39 -30.14
C PRO A 360 12.62 16.48 -29.87
N SER A 361 12.06 16.55 -28.66
CA SER A 361 11.12 17.58 -28.21
C SER A 361 11.81 18.78 -27.53
N ALA A 362 13.14 18.81 -27.43
CA ALA A 362 13.94 19.98 -26.99
C ALA A 362 14.06 21.00 -28.14
N LEU A 363 12.93 21.54 -28.60
CA LEU A 363 12.82 22.23 -29.90
C LEU A 363 13.15 23.73 -29.85
N GLY A 364 13.30 24.34 -28.67
CA GLY A 364 13.40 25.79 -28.51
C GLY A 364 14.74 26.34 -28.05
N GLY A 365 15.72 25.49 -27.71
CA GLY A 365 17.07 25.90 -27.27
C GLY A 365 17.14 26.55 -25.88
N LYS A 366 16.03 27.03 -25.33
CA LYS A 366 15.97 27.72 -24.04
C LYS A 366 16.36 26.84 -22.86
N SER A 367 16.05 25.56 -22.91
CA SER A 367 16.52 24.59 -21.91
C SER A 367 18.04 24.37 -22.01
N VAL A 368 18.62 24.49 -23.20
CA VAL A 368 20.08 24.42 -23.42
C VAL A 368 20.76 25.67 -22.85
N GLU A 369 20.19 26.85 -23.08
CA GLU A 369 20.66 28.11 -22.48
C GLU A 369 20.65 28.05 -20.96
N LEU A 370 19.52 27.66 -20.35
CA LEU A 370 19.40 27.50 -18.90
C LEU A 370 20.34 26.42 -18.37
N LYS A 371 20.58 25.34 -19.12
CA LYS A 371 21.50 24.29 -18.70
C LYS A 371 22.95 24.77 -18.77
N ALA A 372 23.30 25.55 -19.77
CA ALA A 372 24.60 26.21 -19.86
C ALA A 372 24.81 27.19 -18.70
N GLU A 373 23.78 27.98 -18.36
CA GLU A 373 23.78 28.86 -17.17
C GLU A 373 23.99 28.05 -15.87
N GLU A 374 23.24 26.95 -15.67
CA GLU A 374 23.40 26.04 -14.51
C GLU A 374 24.84 25.51 -14.40
N MET A 375 25.51 25.29 -15.53
CA MET A 375 26.89 24.80 -15.61
C MET A 375 27.95 25.91 -15.60
N GLY A 376 27.57 27.19 -15.58
CA GLY A 376 28.50 28.31 -15.69
C GLY A 376 29.15 28.48 -17.07
N ILE A 377 28.52 27.96 -18.13
CA ILE A 377 28.98 28.03 -19.52
C ILE A 377 28.31 29.19 -20.24
N THR A 378 29.11 30.05 -20.89
CA THR A 378 28.60 31.06 -21.82
C THR A 378 28.51 30.47 -23.21
N LEU A 379 27.32 30.51 -23.83
CA LEU A 379 27.12 30.07 -25.21
C LEU A 379 27.50 31.23 -26.15
N ASN A 380 28.40 30.97 -27.10
CA ASN A 380 28.65 31.87 -28.23
C ASN A 380 27.73 31.44 -29.37
N GLY A 381 26.93 32.38 -29.88
CA GLY A 381 25.83 32.15 -30.82
C GLY A 381 26.21 31.50 -32.15
#